data_AF-A0A3M6GBF5-F1
#
_entry.id   AF-A0A3M6GBF5-F1
#
_cell.length_a   1.000
_cell.length_b   1.000
_cell.length_c   1.000
_cell.angle_alpha   90.00
_cell.angle_beta   90.00
_cell.angle_gamma   90.00
#
_symmetry.space_group_name_H-M   'P 1'
#
loop_
_entity.id
_entity.type
_entity.pdbx_description
1 polymer ?
#
loop_
_entity_poly.entity_id
_entity_poly.type
_entity_poly.pdbx_seq_one_letter_code
_entity_poly.pdbx_strand_id
1 'polypeptide(L)'
;MKLATRSGDLASTVMVPNSLGPAELLLHYGTDEQRNHYLPRLARGEDIPCFALTGPLAGSDAGAMPDTGVICKGQWQGEEVIGLRLTWEKRYITLGPVATLLGLAFKAYDPEHLLGEEEDLGISLALIPTDTPGVEIGRRHLPLGAAFMNGPNSGKDVFVPLSYLIGG
;
A
#
# COMPACT_ATOMS: atom_id res chain seq x y z
N MET A 1 2.68 -6.29 -26.27
CA MET A 1 3.42 -5.44 -25.33
C MET A 1 4.38 -4.50 -26.09
N LYS A 2 3.97 -3.26 -26.43
CA LYS A 2 4.82 -2.34 -27.25
C LYS A 2 5.98 -1.71 -26.48
N LEU A 3 5.84 -1.53 -25.16
CA LEU A 3 6.90 -0.95 -24.31
C LEU A 3 8.03 -1.94 -24.04
N ALA A 4 7.70 -3.19 -23.70
CA ALA A 4 8.67 -4.22 -23.34
C ALA A 4 9.61 -4.59 -24.49
N THR A 5 9.18 -4.43 -25.76
CA THR A 5 10.07 -4.65 -26.92
C THR A 5 11.12 -3.55 -27.08
N ARG A 6 11.02 -2.45 -26.33
CA ARG A 6 11.93 -1.30 -26.37
C ARG A 6 12.75 -1.16 -25.09
N SER A 7 12.12 -1.36 -23.92
CA SER A 7 12.80 -1.31 -22.63
C SER A 7 12.02 -2.09 -21.57
N GLY A 8 12.71 -3.02 -20.90
CA GLY A 8 12.17 -3.74 -19.75
C GLY A 8 11.91 -2.81 -18.56
N ASP A 9 12.80 -1.84 -18.32
CA ASP A 9 12.64 -0.88 -17.24
C ASP A 9 11.39 0.00 -17.43
N LEU A 10 11.17 0.50 -18.65
CA LEU A 10 9.98 1.28 -18.98
C LEU A 10 8.71 0.42 -18.86
N ALA A 11 8.78 -0.84 -19.30
CA ALA A 11 7.67 -1.76 -19.16
C ALA A 11 7.31 -1.98 -17.68
N SER A 12 8.29 -2.28 -16.81
CA SER A 12 8.05 -2.45 -15.37
C SER A 12 7.49 -1.18 -14.71
N THR A 13 8.06 -0.02 -15.07
CA THR A 13 7.65 1.30 -14.55
C THR A 13 6.19 1.62 -14.88
N VAL A 14 5.70 1.28 -16.08
CA VAL A 14 4.33 1.60 -16.50
C VAL A 14 3.35 0.47 -16.18
N MET A 15 3.74 -0.78 -16.40
CA MET A 15 2.84 -1.92 -16.33
C MET A 15 2.46 -2.27 -14.89
N VAL A 16 3.46 -2.41 -14.00
CA VAL A 16 3.23 -2.86 -12.61
C VAL A 16 2.23 -1.98 -11.86
N PRO A 17 2.35 -0.63 -11.82
CA PRO A 17 1.38 0.20 -11.13
C PRO A 17 -0.04 0.16 -11.73
N ASN A 18 -0.17 -0.16 -13.02
CA ASN A 18 -1.46 -0.22 -13.69
C ASN A 18 -2.12 -1.60 -13.61
N SER A 19 -1.34 -2.69 -13.53
CA SER A 19 -1.87 -4.06 -13.51
C SER A 19 -2.05 -4.65 -12.12
N LEU A 20 -1.28 -4.17 -11.14
CA LEU A 20 -1.24 -4.69 -9.76
C LEU A 20 -1.33 -3.57 -8.72
N GLY A 21 -1.34 -2.32 -9.14
CA GLY A 21 -1.34 -1.19 -8.24
C GLY A 21 -2.74 -0.78 -7.76
N PRO A 22 -2.79 0.19 -6.83
CA PRO A 22 -3.99 0.87 -6.35
C PRO A 22 -5.12 1.08 -7.35
N ALA A 23 -4.84 1.43 -8.61
CA ALA A 23 -5.88 1.68 -9.62
C ALA A 23 -6.79 0.47 -9.85
N GLU A 24 -6.22 -0.73 -10.03
CA GLU A 24 -7.01 -1.96 -10.26
C GLU A 24 -7.88 -2.26 -9.03
N LEU A 25 -7.29 -2.17 -7.83
CA LEU A 25 -8.01 -2.42 -6.58
C LEU A 25 -9.14 -1.42 -6.34
N LEU A 26 -8.91 -0.14 -6.65
CA LEU A 26 -9.92 0.91 -6.57
C LEU A 26 -11.08 0.67 -7.55
N LEU A 27 -10.80 0.18 -8.76
CA LEU A 27 -11.84 -0.12 -9.73
C LEU A 27 -12.80 -1.21 -9.23
N HIS A 28 -12.28 -2.25 -8.61
CA HIS A 28 -13.09 -3.39 -8.13
C HIS A 28 -13.71 -3.18 -6.75
N TYR A 29 -12.96 -2.56 -5.83
CA TYR A 29 -13.27 -2.56 -4.39
C TYR A 29 -13.29 -1.17 -3.75
N GLY A 30 -12.92 -0.13 -4.49
CA GLY A 30 -12.92 1.25 -3.97
C GLY A 30 -14.34 1.81 -3.84
N THR A 31 -14.56 2.63 -2.81
CA THR A 31 -15.79 3.41 -2.68
C THR A 31 -15.87 4.48 -3.79
N ASP A 32 -17.05 5.07 -3.99
CA ASP A 32 -17.21 6.15 -4.96
C ASP A 32 -16.30 7.34 -4.65
N GLU A 33 -16.15 7.69 -3.37
CA GLU A 33 -15.27 8.77 -2.91
C GLU A 33 -13.81 8.46 -3.23
N GLN A 34 -13.35 7.23 -2.93
CA GLN A 34 -11.99 6.80 -3.21
C GLN A 34 -11.72 6.78 -4.72
N ARG A 35 -12.64 6.25 -5.53
CA ARG A 35 -12.52 6.21 -6.98
C ARG A 35 -12.44 7.61 -7.58
N ASN A 36 -13.34 8.50 -7.18
CA ASN A 36 -13.39 9.88 -7.66
C ASN A 36 -12.15 10.69 -7.26
N HIS A 37 -11.56 10.39 -6.10
CA HIS A 37 -10.33 11.04 -5.65
C HIS A 37 -9.09 10.49 -6.36
N TYR A 38 -8.84 9.18 -6.29
CA TYR A 38 -7.56 8.59 -6.67
C TYR A 38 -7.44 8.29 -8.16
N LEU A 39 -8.48 7.79 -8.83
CA LEU A 39 -8.35 7.33 -10.23
C LEU A 39 -7.92 8.46 -11.19
N PRO A 40 -8.47 9.69 -11.14
CA PRO A 40 -8.02 10.78 -11.99
C PRO A 40 -6.57 11.21 -11.72
N ARG A 41 -6.13 11.13 -10.47
CA ARG A 41 -4.77 11.51 -10.04
C ARG A 41 -3.75 10.49 -10.52
N LEU A 42 -4.08 9.19 -10.40
CA LEU A 42 -3.28 8.09 -10.93
C LEU A 42 -3.18 8.14 -12.45
N ALA A 43 -4.29 8.41 -13.15
CA ALA A 43 -4.31 8.51 -14.61
C ALA A 43 -3.45 9.67 -15.15
N ARG A 44 -3.34 10.78 -14.40
CA ARG A 44 -2.50 11.94 -14.74
C ARG A 44 -1.04 11.82 -14.26
N GLY A 45 -0.74 10.81 -13.45
CA GLY A 45 0.57 10.64 -12.81
C GLY A 45 0.86 11.69 -11.73
N GLU A 46 -0.18 12.33 -11.18
CA GLU A 46 -0.06 13.20 -10.00
C GLU A 46 0.27 12.38 -8.76
N ASP A 47 -0.35 11.20 -8.66
CA ASP A 47 0.05 10.19 -7.70
C ASP A 47 0.86 9.09 -8.39
N ILE A 48 1.99 8.73 -7.78
CA ILE A 48 2.84 7.62 -8.21
C ILE A 48 2.54 6.45 -7.29
N PRO A 49 1.79 5.43 -7.74
CA PRO A 49 1.39 4.34 -6.87
C PRO A 49 2.48 3.26 -6.77
N CYS A 50 2.50 2.56 -5.65
CA CYS A 50 3.18 1.27 -5.51
C CYS A 50 2.33 0.27 -4.73
N PHE A 51 2.65 -1.02 -4.86
CA PHE A 51 1.91 -2.10 -4.20
C PHE A 51 2.83 -2.88 -3.26
N ALA A 52 2.64 -2.68 -1.97
CA ALA A 52 3.43 -3.19 -0.86
C ALA A 52 2.84 -4.51 -0.33
N LEU A 53 3.18 -5.60 -1.03
CA LEU A 53 2.81 -6.96 -0.61
C LEU A 53 4.01 -7.76 -0.13
N THR A 54 5.03 -7.91 -0.97
CA THR A 54 6.22 -8.71 -0.67
C THR A 54 7.04 -8.09 0.47
N GLY A 55 7.41 -8.92 1.45
CA GLY A 55 8.26 -8.56 2.58
C GLY A 55 9.57 -9.36 2.60
N PRO A 56 10.48 -9.06 3.54
CA PRO A 56 11.71 -9.83 3.73
C PRO A 56 11.46 -11.30 4.07
N LEU A 57 10.35 -11.59 4.76
CA LEU A 57 10.02 -12.92 5.28
C LEU A 57 8.92 -13.64 4.47
N ALA A 58 8.20 -12.94 3.60
CA ALA A 58 7.06 -13.47 2.85
C ALA A 58 7.05 -12.95 1.40
N GLY A 59 7.00 -13.88 0.44
CA GLY A 59 7.00 -13.59 -0.99
C GLY A 59 5.95 -14.42 -1.73
N SER A 60 6.28 -15.67 -2.05
CA SER A 60 5.33 -16.60 -2.69
C SER A 60 4.15 -16.96 -1.79
N ASP A 61 4.40 -17.13 -0.49
CA ASP A 61 3.36 -17.28 0.52
C ASP A 61 3.01 -15.89 1.10
N ALA A 62 2.08 -15.21 0.43
CA ALA A 62 1.60 -13.90 0.88
C ALA A 62 0.84 -13.98 2.21
N GLY A 63 0.18 -15.12 2.49
CA GLY A 63 -0.57 -15.33 3.73
C GLY A 63 0.33 -15.41 4.97
N ALA A 64 1.61 -15.72 4.80
CA ALA A 64 2.61 -15.73 5.86
C ALA A 64 3.19 -14.34 6.21
N MET A 65 2.67 -13.24 5.63
CA MET A 65 3.21 -11.91 5.93
C MET A 65 3.11 -11.59 7.45
N PRO A 66 4.16 -11.00 8.04
CA PRO A 66 4.18 -10.60 9.44
C PRO A 66 3.62 -9.19 9.68
N ASP A 67 3.30 -8.47 8.59
CA ASP A 67 2.85 -7.08 8.64
C ASP A 67 1.43 -7.01 9.23
N THR A 68 1.22 -6.10 10.17
CA THR A 68 -0.03 -6.04 10.95
C THR A 68 -0.67 -4.66 10.94
N GLY A 69 -1.99 -4.64 11.10
CA GLY A 69 -2.79 -3.47 11.38
C GLY A 69 -3.76 -3.78 12.51
N VAL A 70 -3.67 -3.04 13.61
CA VAL A 70 -4.55 -3.23 14.76
C VAL A 70 -5.57 -2.10 14.79
N ILE A 71 -6.85 -2.47 14.78
CA ILE A 71 -7.96 -1.53 14.96
C ILE A 71 -7.83 -0.89 16.33
N CYS A 72 -7.84 0.44 16.36
CA CYS A 72 -7.74 1.20 17.59
C CYS A 72 -8.31 2.62 17.41
N LYS A 73 -8.50 3.32 18.52
CA LYS A 73 -8.77 4.75 18.52
C LYS A 73 -7.46 5.54 18.42
N GLY A 74 -7.49 6.64 17.68
CA GLY A 74 -6.34 7.53 17.55
C GLY A 74 -6.74 8.92 17.10
N GLN A 75 -5.81 9.86 17.23
CA GLN A 75 -6.01 11.25 16.81
C GLN A 75 -5.77 11.38 15.31
N TRP A 76 -6.74 11.92 14.59
CA TRP A 76 -6.62 12.25 13.17
C TRP A 76 -7.25 13.62 12.91
N GLN A 77 -6.49 14.53 12.31
CA GLN A 77 -6.97 15.89 11.99
C GLN A 77 -7.58 16.66 13.18
N GLY A 78 -7.12 16.37 14.40
CA GLY A 78 -7.58 17.02 15.63
C GLY A 78 -8.80 16.38 16.29
N GLU A 79 -9.30 15.26 15.76
CA GLU A 79 -10.40 14.49 16.33
C GLU A 79 -9.98 13.06 16.67
N GLU A 80 -10.61 12.47 17.69
CA GLU A 80 -10.45 11.03 17.97
C GLU A 80 -11.33 10.22 17.02
N VAL A 81 -10.70 9.35 16.23
CA VAL A 81 -11.39 8.48 15.26
C VAL A 81 -10.98 7.03 15.47
N ILE A 82 -11.81 6.10 15.00
CA ILE A 82 -11.40 4.70 14.84
C ILE A 82 -10.54 4.61 13.58
N GLY A 83 -9.42 3.91 13.70
CA GLY A 83 -8.45 3.72 12.63
C GLY A 83 -7.65 2.44 12.82
N LEU A 84 -6.50 2.39 12.16
CA LEU A 84 -5.56 1.27 12.21
C LEU A 84 -4.19 1.79 12.64
N ARG A 85 -3.54 1.05 13.53
CA ARG A 85 -2.12 1.19 13.82
C ARG A 85 -1.34 0.12 13.09
N LEU A 86 -0.54 0.54 12.13
CA LEU A 86 0.14 -0.30 11.16
C LEU A 86 1.63 -0.43 11.47
N THR A 87 2.15 -1.64 11.37
CA THR A 87 3.60 -1.92 11.41
C THR A 87 3.95 -2.92 10.31
N TRP A 88 4.94 -2.56 9.48
CA TRP A 88 5.31 -3.38 8.32
C TRP A 88 6.77 -3.19 7.90
N GLU A 89 7.28 -4.18 7.17
CA GLU A 89 8.51 -4.08 6.39
C GLU A 89 8.33 -4.77 5.03
N LYS A 90 8.46 -4.01 3.94
CA LYS A 90 8.26 -4.50 2.58
C LYS A 90 9.55 -4.42 1.79
N ARG A 91 9.68 -5.35 0.83
CA ARG A 91 10.89 -5.51 0.02
C ARG A 91 10.53 -5.70 -1.44
N TYR A 92 11.39 -5.18 -2.31
CA TYR A 92 11.27 -5.30 -3.76
C TYR A 92 10.00 -4.64 -4.33
N ILE A 93 9.59 -3.52 -3.75
CA ILE A 93 8.40 -2.80 -4.20
C ILE A 93 8.76 -1.91 -5.39
N THR A 94 8.21 -2.23 -6.55
CA THR A 94 8.31 -1.41 -7.76
C THR A 94 7.70 -0.03 -7.52
N LEU A 95 8.41 1.02 -7.93
CA LEU A 95 8.16 2.43 -7.65
C LEU A 95 8.22 2.84 -6.17
N GLY A 96 8.37 1.91 -5.22
CA GLY A 96 8.41 2.20 -3.79
C GLY A 96 9.30 3.39 -3.36
N PRO A 97 10.52 3.59 -3.90
CA PRO A 97 11.36 4.72 -3.50
C PRO A 97 10.86 6.11 -3.94
N VAL A 98 9.92 6.18 -4.88
CA VAL A 98 9.39 7.43 -5.46
C VAL A 98 7.86 7.47 -5.44
N ALA A 99 7.23 6.52 -4.75
CA ALA A 99 5.79 6.49 -4.65
C ALA A 99 5.29 7.67 -3.83
N THR A 100 4.11 8.17 -4.18
CA THR A 100 3.33 9.12 -3.37
C THR A 100 2.13 8.44 -2.72
N LEU A 101 1.72 7.27 -3.24
CA LEU A 101 0.61 6.47 -2.74
C LEU A 101 1.04 5.01 -2.57
N LEU A 102 0.94 4.49 -1.36
CA LEU A 102 1.26 3.12 -0.98
C LEU A 102 -0.03 2.29 -0.86
N GLY A 103 -0.21 1.30 -1.72
CA GLY A 103 -1.19 0.23 -1.48
C GLY A 103 -0.56 -0.85 -0.60
N LEU A 104 -0.86 -0.84 0.70
CA LEU A 104 -0.25 -1.72 1.70
C LEU A 104 -1.16 -2.90 2.02
N ALA A 105 -0.67 -4.12 1.85
CA ALA A 105 -1.32 -5.33 2.35
C ALA A 105 -0.75 -5.73 3.72
N PHE A 106 -1.63 -6.05 4.67
CA PHE A 106 -1.30 -6.42 6.05
C PHE A 106 -2.38 -7.33 6.63
N LYS A 107 -2.08 -7.99 7.76
CA LYS A 107 -3.07 -8.72 8.56
C LYS A 107 -3.76 -7.79 9.54
N ALA A 108 -5.08 -7.70 9.46
CA ALA A 108 -5.89 -6.83 10.29
C ALA A 108 -6.42 -7.56 11.52
N TYR A 109 -6.38 -6.88 12.66
CA TYR A 109 -6.84 -7.41 13.94
C TYR A 109 -7.69 -6.38 14.69
N ASP A 110 -8.76 -6.81 15.34
CA ASP A 110 -9.63 -5.98 16.19
C ASP A 110 -9.77 -6.57 17.61
N PRO A 111 -8.70 -6.54 18.41
CA PRO A 111 -8.70 -7.14 19.76
C PRO A 111 -9.60 -6.41 20.75
N GLU A 112 -10.06 -5.20 20.43
CA GLU A 112 -10.96 -4.39 21.27
C GLU A 112 -12.41 -4.45 20.79
N HIS A 113 -12.73 -5.24 19.76
CA HIS A 113 -14.07 -5.39 19.19
C HIS A 113 -14.73 -4.05 18.84
N LEU A 114 -13.97 -3.13 18.24
CA LEU A 114 -14.44 -1.80 17.85
C LEU A 114 -15.29 -1.82 16.57
N LEU A 115 -15.14 -2.84 15.73
CA LEU A 115 -15.89 -3.04 14.49
C LEU A 115 -16.88 -4.21 14.55
N GLY A 116 -16.62 -5.21 15.39
CA GLY A 116 -17.47 -6.39 15.53
C GLY A 116 -16.90 -7.45 16.46
N GLU A 117 -17.48 -8.65 16.41
CA GLU A 117 -17.14 -9.76 17.32
C GLU A 117 -15.86 -10.52 16.92
N GLU A 118 -15.34 -10.34 15.70
CA GLU A 118 -14.17 -11.07 15.20
C GLU A 118 -12.85 -10.34 15.54
N GLU A 119 -11.89 -11.05 16.13
CA GLU A 119 -10.56 -10.47 16.43
C GLU A 119 -9.59 -10.53 15.23
N ASP A 120 -9.61 -11.60 14.44
CA ASP A 120 -8.76 -11.77 13.25
C ASP A 120 -9.60 -11.47 12.00
N LEU A 121 -9.32 -10.33 11.37
CA LEU A 121 -10.06 -9.84 10.21
C LEU A 121 -9.42 -10.31 8.89
N GLY A 122 -8.36 -11.11 8.96
CA GLY A 122 -7.64 -11.61 7.81
C GLY A 122 -6.75 -10.56 7.14
N ILE A 123 -6.52 -10.72 5.84
CA ILE A 123 -5.67 -9.81 5.07
C ILE A 123 -6.51 -8.64 4.56
N SER A 124 -6.10 -7.43 4.91
CA SER A 124 -6.72 -6.19 4.46
C SER A 124 -5.73 -5.34 3.68
N LEU A 125 -6.26 -4.28 3.06
CA LEU A 125 -5.45 -3.36 2.27
C LEU A 125 -5.82 -1.92 2.54
N ALA A 126 -4.80 -1.06 2.66
CA ALA A 126 -4.95 0.38 2.83
C ALA A 126 -4.22 1.18 1.75
N LEU A 127 -4.78 2.33 1.39
CA LEU A 127 -4.14 3.36 0.58
C LEU A 127 -3.56 4.44 1.49
N ILE A 128 -2.24 4.50 1.57
CA ILE A 128 -1.51 5.34 2.52
C ILE A 128 -0.67 6.35 1.71
N PRO A 129 -0.92 7.66 1.83
CA PRO A 129 0.00 8.69 1.34
C PRO A 129 1.38 8.49 1.96
N THR A 130 2.44 8.53 1.15
CA THR A 130 3.78 8.18 1.65
C THR A 130 4.40 9.26 2.54
N ASP A 131 3.78 10.43 2.63
CA ASP A 131 4.10 11.50 3.58
C ASP A 131 3.38 11.33 4.94
N THR A 132 2.57 10.27 5.10
CA THR A 132 1.98 9.92 6.40
C THR A 132 3.08 9.75 7.46
N PRO A 133 2.96 10.38 8.65
CA PRO A 133 3.97 10.29 9.70
C PRO A 133 4.32 8.83 10.06
N GLY A 134 5.63 8.53 10.07
CA GLY A 134 6.15 7.20 10.37
C GLY A 134 6.29 6.27 9.17
N VAL A 135 5.84 6.67 7.97
CA VAL A 135 6.17 5.95 6.72
C VAL A 135 7.62 6.27 6.31
N GLU A 136 8.39 5.24 6.01
CA GLU A 136 9.75 5.33 5.53
C GLU A 136 9.87 4.77 4.10
N ILE A 137 10.30 5.61 3.17
CA ILE A 137 10.57 5.27 1.77
C ILE A 137 11.88 5.90 1.28
N GLY A 138 12.23 5.68 0.00
CA GLY A 138 13.33 6.38 -0.68
C GLY A 138 14.58 5.55 -0.89
N ARG A 139 14.81 4.51 -0.08
CA ARG A 139 15.91 3.57 -0.31
C ARG A 139 15.68 2.82 -1.62
N ARG A 140 16.72 2.72 -2.45
CA ARG A 140 16.66 2.04 -3.75
C ARG A 140 17.42 0.72 -3.74
N HIS A 141 16.80 -0.31 -4.30
CA HIS A 141 17.43 -1.56 -4.74
C HIS A 141 17.82 -1.47 -6.22
N LEU A 142 18.78 -2.29 -6.61
CA LEU A 142 19.18 -2.49 -8.01
C LEU A 142 19.01 -3.96 -8.40
N PRO A 143 17.77 -4.45 -8.55
CA PRO A 143 17.52 -5.86 -8.83
C PRO A 143 18.09 -6.23 -10.20
N LEU A 144 19.07 -7.13 -10.22
CA LEU A 144 19.71 -7.63 -11.45
C LEU A 144 20.28 -6.52 -12.36
N GLY A 145 20.66 -5.37 -11.79
CA GLY A 145 21.16 -4.23 -12.57
C GLY A 145 20.08 -3.40 -13.28
N ALA A 146 18.79 -3.71 -13.09
CA ALA A 146 17.69 -3.02 -13.75
C ALA A 146 17.51 -1.58 -13.22
N ALA A 147 17.23 -0.63 -14.11
CA ALA A 147 17.21 0.79 -13.79
C ALA A 147 15.85 1.32 -13.31
N PHE A 148 14.78 0.53 -13.39
CA PHE A 148 13.48 0.93 -12.84
C PHE A 148 13.56 1.16 -11.32
N MET A 149 12.69 2.02 -10.79
CA MET A 149 12.66 2.29 -9.35
C MET A 149 12.10 1.07 -8.62
N ASN A 150 12.88 0.55 -7.68
CA ASN A 150 12.51 -0.56 -6.84
C ASN A 150 13.17 -0.36 -5.48
N GLY A 151 12.47 -0.67 -4.39
CA GLY A 151 13.05 -0.52 -3.07
C GLY A 151 12.13 -1.01 -1.96
N PRO A 152 12.62 -0.99 -0.71
CA PRO A 152 11.81 -1.28 0.44
C PRO A 152 10.96 -0.07 0.84
N ASN A 153 9.96 -0.33 1.66
CA ASN A 153 9.29 0.65 2.49
C ASN A 153 8.95 0.02 3.84
N SER A 154 8.81 0.83 4.86
CA SER A 154 8.52 0.37 6.22
C SER A 154 7.70 1.41 6.96
N GLY A 155 7.09 0.98 8.04
CA GLY A 155 6.44 1.86 9.00
C GLY A 155 6.30 1.15 10.33
N LYS A 156 6.35 1.93 11.41
CA LYS A 156 6.17 1.42 12.76
C LYS A 156 5.18 2.30 13.49
N ASP A 157 4.14 1.66 14.02
CA ASP A 157 3.06 2.34 14.75
C ASP A 157 2.39 3.49 13.97
N VAL A 158 2.30 3.36 12.64
CA VAL A 158 1.70 4.38 11.77
C VAL A 158 0.18 4.33 11.92
N PHE A 159 -0.42 5.44 12.32
CA PHE A 159 -1.87 5.54 12.46
C PHE A 159 -2.50 6.08 11.17
N VAL A 160 -3.56 5.41 10.69
CA VAL A 160 -4.39 5.86 9.56
C VAL A 160 -5.87 5.68 9.88
N PRO A 161 -6.76 6.56 9.38
CA PRO A 161 -8.20 6.40 9.56
C PRO A 161 -8.74 5.22 8.74
N LEU A 162 -9.87 4.63 9.15
CA LEU A 162 -10.49 3.52 8.41
C LEU A 162 -10.87 3.88 6.97
N SER A 163 -11.07 5.16 6.65
CA SER A 163 -11.32 5.63 5.29
C SER A 163 -10.18 5.33 4.31
N TYR A 164 -9.00 4.95 4.80
CA TYR A 164 -7.88 4.51 3.97
C TYR A 164 -7.96 3.04 3.56
N LEU A 165 -8.77 2.21 4.24
CA LEU A 165 -9.01 0.83 3.83
C LEU A 165 -9.71 0.79 2.46
N ILE A 166 -9.29 -0.15 1.61
CA ILE A 166 -10.04 -0.51 0.41
C ILE A 166 -10.85 -1.77 0.71
N GLY A 167 -12.12 -1.78 0.34
CA GLY A 167 -12.91 -3.02 0.27
C GLY A 167 -14.04 -3.17 1.26
N GLY A 168 -14.17 -2.28 2.25
CA GLY A 168 -15.25 -2.33 3.25
C GLY A 168 -15.01 -3.37 4.33
#